data_AF-A0A221WBT1-F1
#
_entry.id   AF-A0A221WBT1-F1
#
_cell.length_a   1.000
_cell.length_b   1.000
_cell.length_c   1.000
_cell.angle_alpha   90.00
_cell.angle_beta   90.00
_cell.angle_gamma   90.00
#
_symmetry.space_group_name_H-M   'P 1'
#
loop_
_entity.id
_entity.type
_entity.pdbx_description
1 polymer ?
#
loop_
_entity_poly.entity_id
_entity_poly.type
_entity_poly.pdbx_seq_one_letter_code
_entity_poly.pdbx_strand_id
1 'polypeptide(L)'
;MVTEFEGDEERFEAMAAELDRYADVPDDVLWRVVTRDGACMATAAEGDGPEWIGTASDDRELAASICAGCPVRRACLEAELRTAGAATVGVWGAINDADRRALLPVWLSRRERQGGGENDGT
;
A
#
# COMPACT_ATOMS: atom_id res chain seq x y z
N MET A 1 -17.39 23.21 -5.26
CA MET A 1 -16.44 22.39 -4.48
C MET A 1 -16.74 20.93 -4.77
N VAL A 2 -16.28 20.44 -5.92
CA VAL A 2 -16.45 19.06 -6.38
C VAL A 2 -15.12 18.45 -6.86
N THR A 3 -14.06 19.27 -6.95
CA THR A 3 -12.78 18.92 -7.57
C THR A 3 -11.82 18.14 -6.66
N GLU A 4 -11.90 18.29 -5.33
CA GLU A 4 -10.99 17.61 -4.40
C GLU A 4 -11.37 16.14 -4.21
N PHE A 5 -12.66 15.83 -4.07
CA PHE A 5 -13.13 14.46 -3.89
C PHE A 5 -13.09 13.63 -5.19
N GLU A 6 -13.44 14.21 -6.35
CA GLU A 6 -13.29 13.55 -7.65
C GLU A 6 -11.80 13.27 -7.97
N GLY A 7 -10.90 14.19 -7.61
CA GLY A 7 -9.47 13.99 -7.78
C GLY A 7 -8.89 12.87 -6.90
N ASP A 8 -9.42 12.71 -5.68
CA ASP A 8 -9.03 11.61 -4.80
C ASP A 8 -9.50 10.25 -5.30
N GLU A 9 -10.73 10.16 -5.83
CA GLU A 9 -11.25 8.92 -6.40
C GLU A 9 -10.44 8.47 -7.62
N GLU A 10 -10.19 9.35 -8.60
CA GLU A 10 -9.33 9.05 -9.75
C GLU A 10 -7.92 8.62 -9.33
N ARG A 11 -7.35 9.29 -8.32
CA ARG A 11 -6.05 8.93 -7.75
C ARG A 11 -6.08 7.52 -7.18
N PHE A 12 -7.12 7.16 -6.42
CA PHE A 12 -7.26 5.82 -5.84
C PHE A 12 -7.50 4.75 -6.90
N GLU A 13 -8.28 5.04 -7.94
CA GLU A 13 -8.45 4.13 -9.08
C GLU A 13 -7.14 3.88 -9.81
N ALA A 14 -6.37 4.93 -10.11
CA ALA A 14 -5.07 4.82 -10.76
C ALA A 14 -4.09 4.01 -9.89
N MET A 15 -4.08 4.27 -8.59
CA MET A 15 -3.27 3.50 -7.64
C MET A 15 -3.68 2.03 -7.59
N ALA A 16 -4.97 1.72 -7.49
CA ALA A 16 -5.46 0.35 -7.51
C ALA A 16 -5.09 -0.36 -8.83
N ALA A 17 -5.17 0.34 -9.97
CA ALA A 17 -4.75 -0.18 -11.27
C ALA A 17 -3.25 -0.51 -11.33
N GLU A 18 -2.39 0.32 -10.74
CA GLU A 18 -0.95 0.00 -10.66
C GLU A 18 -0.68 -1.28 -9.86
N LEU A 19 -1.52 -1.60 -8.87
CA LEU A 19 -1.37 -2.79 -8.03
C LEU A 19 -1.80 -4.09 -8.73
N ASP A 20 -2.48 -4.02 -9.87
CA ASP A 20 -2.87 -5.21 -10.66
C ASP A 20 -1.68 -6.09 -11.01
N ARG A 21 -0.50 -5.48 -11.21
CA ARG A 21 0.75 -6.20 -11.51
C ARG A 21 1.18 -7.21 -10.43
N TYR A 22 0.61 -7.11 -9.24
CA TYR A 22 0.90 -8.00 -8.12
C TYR A 22 -0.19 -9.05 -7.88
N ALA A 23 -1.26 -9.08 -8.68
CA ALA A 23 -2.41 -9.99 -8.51
C ALA A 23 -1.97 -11.43 -8.20
N ASP A 24 -1.07 -11.96 -9.03
CA ASP A 24 -0.60 -13.35 -8.96
C ASP A 24 0.65 -13.55 -8.09
N VAL A 25 1.15 -12.50 -7.45
CA VAL A 25 2.33 -12.61 -6.57
C VAL A 25 1.88 -13.12 -5.21
N PRO A 26 2.46 -14.20 -4.66
CA PRO A 26 2.12 -14.70 -3.33
C PRO A 26 2.43 -13.70 -2.21
N ASP A 27 1.63 -13.73 -1.13
CA ASP A 27 1.77 -12.81 0.00
C ASP A 27 3.14 -12.91 0.68
N ASP A 28 3.70 -14.12 0.83
CA ASP A 28 5.02 -14.31 1.43
C ASP A 28 6.14 -13.67 0.59
N VAL A 29 5.98 -13.66 -0.74
CA VAL A 29 6.94 -13.05 -1.66
C VAL A 29 6.87 -11.53 -1.55
N LEU A 30 5.67 -10.96 -1.50
CA LEU A 30 5.48 -9.53 -1.27
C LEU A 30 6.13 -9.11 0.06
N TRP A 31 5.83 -9.80 1.15
CA TRP A 31 6.42 -9.50 2.45
C TRP A 31 7.93 -9.68 2.48
N ARG A 32 8.48 -10.73 1.87
CA ARG A 32 9.92 -10.94 1.77
C ARG A 32 10.62 -9.78 1.06
N VAL A 33 10.06 -9.31 -0.06
CA VAL A 33 10.60 -8.18 -0.82
C VAL A 33 10.51 -6.88 -0.01
N VAL A 34 9.37 -6.63 0.65
CA VAL A 34 9.17 -5.44 1.49
C VAL A 34 10.13 -5.42 2.67
N THR A 35 10.31 -6.53 3.37
CA THR A 35 11.24 -6.62 4.50
C THR A 35 12.70 -6.47 4.06
N ARG A 36 13.08 -7.00 2.89
CA ARG A 36 14.47 -6.96 2.41
C ARG A 36 14.85 -5.60 1.82
N ASP A 37 13.98 -5.04 0.98
CA ASP A 37 14.29 -3.90 0.11
C ASP A 37 13.54 -2.62 0.52
N GLY A 38 12.76 -2.65 1.60
CA GLY A 38 12.04 -1.50 2.14
C GLY A 38 12.99 -0.47 2.75
N ALA A 39 12.95 0.76 2.23
CA ALA A 39 13.80 1.85 2.74
C ALA A 39 13.60 2.11 4.24
N CYS A 40 12.36 2.07 4.73
CA CYS A 40 12.07 2.18 6.16
C CYS A 40 12.64 1.01 6.98
N MET A 41 12.65 -0.20 6.42
CA MET A 41 13.21 -1.39 7.08
C MET A 41 14.74 -1.32 7.15
N ALA A 42 15.39 -0.78 6.12
CA ALA A 42 16.82 -0.50 6.14
C ALA A 42 17.16 0.51 7.23
N THR A 43 16.40 1.61 7.36
CA THR A 43 16.59 2.56 8.46
C THR A 43 16.42 1.91 9.83
N ALA A 44 15.46 0.99 10.00
CA ALA A 44 15.30 0.22 11.24
C ALA A 44 16.48 -0.69 11.57
N ALA A 45 17.08 -1.33 10.56
CA ALA A 45 18.15 -2.31 10.73
C ALA A 45 19.49 -1.66 11.15
N GLU A 46 19.74 -0.41 10.75
CA GLU A 46 20.96 0.33 11.09
C GLU A 46 21.01 0.83 12.56
N GLY A 47 20.03 0.45 13.40
CA GLY A 47 20.02 0.73 14.84
C GLY A 47 19.63 2.16 15.23
N ASP A 48 19.46 3.05 14.25
CA ASP A 48 18.94 4.43 14.37
C ASP A 48 17.56 4.57 13.66
N GLY A 49 16.84 3.45 13.57
CA GLY A 49 15.48 3.42 13.04
C GLY A 49 14.63 4.49 13.71
N PRO A 50 13.96 5.38 12.95
CA PRO A 50 13.08 6.38 13.56
C PRO A 50 12.12 5.68 14.53
N GLU A 51 11.98 6.22 15.75
CA GLU A 51 11.08 5.70 16.82
C GLU A 51 9.62 5.50 16.33
N TRP A 52 9.32 6.11 15.19
CA TRP A 52 8.09 6.15 14.41
C TRP A 52 7.80 4.86 13.62
N ILE A 53 8.76 3.94 13.44
CA ILE A 53 8.54 2.69 12.69
C ILE A 53 7.60 1.77 13.48
N GLY A 54 6.35 1.70 13.04
CA GLY A 54 5.31 0.89 13.69
C GLY A 54 4.65 1.55 14.90
N THR A 55 5.00 2.80 15.23
CA THR A 55 4.28 3.61 16.22
C THR A 55 3.40 4.64 15.50
N ALA A 56 2.25 4.97 16.09
CA ALA A 56 1.17 5.76 15.48
C ALA A 56 1.50 7.25 15.33
N SER A 57 2.75 7.62 15.09
CA SER A 57 3.22 8.94 15.45
C SER A 57 3.45 9.85 14.23
N ASP A 58 3.12 11.12 14.46
CA ASP A 58 2.79 12.24 13.56
C ASP A 58 3.78 12.66 12.46
N ASP A 59 4.87 11.93 12.23
CA ASP A 59 5.87 12.30 11.23
C ASP A 59 5.49 11.80 9.81
N ARG A 60 4.26 12.12 9.40
CA ARG A 60 3.69 11.86 8.07
C ARG A 60 4.61 12.35 6.95
N GLU A 61 5.24 13.49 7.13
CA GLU A 61 6.15 14.10 6.14
C GLU A 61 7.45 13.30 6.02
N LEU A 62 8.02 12.86 7.15
CA LEU A 62 9.21 12.02 7.17
C LEU A 62 8.91 10.66 6.53
N ALA A 63 7.82 10.01 6.91
CA ALA A 63 7.41 8.73 6.33
C ALA A 63 7.10 8.86 4.83
N ALA A 64 6.47 9.95 4.40
CA ALA A 64 6.26 10.25 2.99
C ALA A 64 7.59 10.43 2.24
N SER A 65 8.56 11.12 2.82
CA SER A 65 9.88 11.34 2.22
C SER A 65 10.66 10.03 2.04
N ILE A 66 10.66 9.15 3.05
CA ILE A 66 11.30 7.83 2.99
C ILE A 66 10.60 6.96 1.94
N CYS A 67 9.26 6.97 1.91
CA CYS A 67 8.50 6.19 0.96
C CYS A 67 8.61 6.71 -0.48
N ALA A 68 8.86 8.01 -0.69
CA ALA A 68 8.96 8.61 -2.02
C ALA A 68 10.09 7.99 -2.86
N GLY A 69 11.21 7.64 -2.22
CA GLY A 69 12.36 6.98 -2.84
C GLY A 69 12.38 5.45 -2.73
N CYS A 70 11.39 4.85 -2.08
CA CYS A 70 11.40 3.42 -1.79
C CYS A 70 11.10 2.58 -3.05
N PRO A 71 11.99 1.67 -3.47
CA PRO A 71 11.81 0.88 -4.70
C PRO A 71 10.64 -0.09 -4.62
N VAL A 72 10.25 -0.50 -3.42
CA VAL A 72 9.18 -1.48 -3.16
C VAL A 72 7.88 -0.84 -2.70
N ARG A 73 7.71 0.47 -2.93
CA ARG A 73 6.54 1.25 -2.48
C ARG A 73 5.19 0.59 -2.84
N ARG A 74 5.03 0.13 -4.08
CA ARG A 74 3.75 -0.47 -4.53
C ARG A 74 3.57 -1.90 -4.03
N ALA A 75 4.63 -2.69 -3.96
CA ALA A 75 4.59 -4.02 -3.36
C ALA A 75 4.24 -3.95 -1.86
N CYS A 76 4.76 -2.95 -1.15
CA CYS A 76 4.41 -2.65 0.24
C CYS A 76 2.92 -2.32 0.41
N LEU A 77 2.38 -1.47 -0.46
CA LEU A 77 0.96 -1.14 -0.44
C LEU A 77 0.06 -2.36 -0.72
N GLU A 78 0.43 -3.20 -1.70
CA GLU A 78 -0.32 -4.44 -1.98
C GLU A 78 -0.30 -5.40 -0.78
N ALA A 79 0.88 -5.65 -0.20
CA ALA A 79 1.03 -6.56 0.94
C ALA A 79 0.17 -6.12 2.13
N GLU A 80 0.13 -4.82 2.37
CA GLU A 80 -0.64 -4.22 3.44
C GLU A 80 -2.15 -4.32 3.19
N LEU A 81 -2.63 -4.02 1.98
CA LEU A 81 -4.05 -4.11 1.63
C LEU A 81 -4.60 -5.54 1.74
N ARG A 82 -3.77 -6.56 1.49
CA ARG A 82 -4.15 -7.98 1.61
C ARG A 82 -4.26 -8.47 3.05
N THR A 83 -3.39 -8.00 3.94
CA THR A 83 -3.22 -8.60 5.27
C THR A 83 -3.93 -7.84 6.36
N ALA A 84 -3.85 -6.50 6.34
CA ALA A 84 -4.37 -5.66 7.41
C ALA A 84 -5.32 -4.57 6.90
N GLY A 85 -5.15 -4.10 5.67
CA GLY A 85 -6.03 -3.12 5.04
C GLY A 85 -6.21 -1.86 5.89
N ALA A 86 -7.39 -1.72 6.51
CA ALA A 86 -7.76 -0.56 7.32
C ALA A 86 -7.35 -0.66 8.81
N ALA A 87 -6.84 -1.82 9.25
CA ALA A 87 -6.67 -2.16 10.67
C ALA A 87 -5.30 -1.80 11.25
N THR A 88 -4.28 -1.52 10.43
CA THR A 88 -2.99 -1.01 10.91
C THR A 88 -3.00 0.51 10.96
N VAL A 89 -2.03 1.06 11.70
CA VAL A 89 -1.70 2.47 11.74
C VAL A 89 -0.40 2.77 10.99
N GLY A 90 -0.21 4.01 10.54
CA GLY A 90 1.02 4.48 9.93
C GLY A 90 1.00 4.54 8.40
N VAL A 91 2.16 4.86 7.81
CA VAL A 91 2.31 5.07 6.36
C VAL A 91 2.83 3.82 5.67
N TRP A 92 2.11 3.37 4.65
CA TRP A 92 2.42 2.16 3.88
C TRP A 92 2.40 2.47 2.40
N GLY A 93 3.51 2.21 1.70
CA GLY A 93 3.63 2.55 0.29
C GLY A 93 3.38 4.03 -0.04
N ALA A 94 3.82 4.94 0.85
CA ALA A 94 3.54 6.39 0.82
C ALA A 94 2.07 6.80 1.01
N ILE A 95 1.23 5.91 1.54
CA ILE A 95 -0.18 6.19 1.82
C ILE A 95 -0.42 6.16 3.33
N ASN A 96 -1.10 7.18 3.83
CA ASN A 96 -1.49 7.29 5.23
C ASN A 96 -2.77 6.48 5.53
N ASP A 97 -3.09 6.32 6.80
CA ASP A 97 -4.27 5.59 7.29
C ASP A 97 -5.60 6.00 6.62
N ALA A 98 -5.88 7.29 6.50
CA ALA A 98 -7.15 7.79 5.97
C ALA A 98 -7.26 7.51 4.47
N ASP A 99 -6.22 7.82 3.70
CA ASP A 99 -6.17 7.55 2.26
C ASP A 99 -6.22 6.04 1.99
N ARG A 100 -5.58 5.23 2.84
CA ARG A 100 -5.63 3.76 2.71
C ARG A 100 -7.03 3.21 2.96
N ARG A 101 -7.74 3.74 3.96
CA ARG A 101 -9.14 3.39 4.23
C ARG A 101 -10.05 3.74 3.05
N ALA A 102 -9.78 4.85 2.36
CA ALA A 102 -10.50 5.25 1.16
C ALA A 102 -10.12 4.39 -0.07
N LEU A 103 -8.86 4.00 -0.20
CA LEU A 103 -8.36 3.14 -1.28
C LEU A 103 -8.86 1.69 -1.18
N LEU A 104 -8.99 1.14 0.03
CA LEU A 104 -9.36 -0.26 0.27
C LEU A 104 -10.61 -0.73 -0.51
N PRO A 105 -11.77 -0.03 -0.47
CA PRO A 105 -12.95 -0.46 -1.23
C PRO A 105 -12.71 -0.45 -2.75
N VAL A 106 -11.97 0.53 -3.29
CA VAL A 106 -11.64 0.62 -4.72
C VAL A 106 -10.79 -0.58 -5.15
N TRP A 107 -9.79 -0.93 -4.34
CA TRP A 107 -8.93 -2.09 -4.56
C TRP A 107 -9.71 -3.41 -4.47
N LEU A 108 -10.57 -3.59 -3.46
CA LEU A 108 -11.40 -4.79 -3.29
C LEU A 108 -12.31 -5.03 -4.50
N SER A 109 -13.06 -4.01 -4.92
CA SER A 109 -13.94 -4.12 -6.09
C SER A 109 -13.16 -4.45 -7.37
N ARG A 110 -11.90 -4.03 -7.47
CA ARG A 110 -11.03 -4.37 -8.60
C ARG A 110 -10.57 -5.83 -8.56
N ARG A 111 -10.21 -6.35 -7.38
CA ARG A 111 -9.84 -7.75 -7.18
C ARG A 111 -11.00 -8.71 -7.45
N GLU A 112 -12.20 -8.35 -7.03
CA GLU A 112 -13.42 -9.13 -7.33
C GLU A 112 -13.66 -9.26 -8.83
N ARG A 113 -13.51 -8.16 -9.59
CA ARG A 113 -13.66 -8.17 -11.06
C ARG A 113 -12.60 -9.02 -11.77
N GLN A 114 -11.40 -9.15 -11.19
CA GLN A 114 -10.32 -9.97 -11.74
C GLN A 114 -10.49 -11.45 -11.39
N GLY A 115 -10.90 -11.76 -10.16
CA GLY A 115 -11.14 -13.14 -9.70
C GLY A 115 -12.43 -13.75 -10.24
N GLY A 116 -13.41 -12.93 -10.63
CA GLY A 116 -14.67 -13.37 -11.24
C GLY A 116 -14.58 -13.76 -12.72
N GLY A 117 -13.39 -13.68 -13.34
CA GLY A 117 -13.15 -14.08 -14.74
C GLY A 117 -12.86 -15.57 -14.95
N GLU A 118 -12.67 -16.34 -13.88
CA GLU A 118 -12.43 -17.78 -13.94
C GLU A 118 -13.71 -18.50 -13.48
N ASN A 119 -14.67 -18.70 -14.39
CA ASN A 119 -15.73 -19.74 -14.40
C ASN A 119 -16.80 -19.40 -15.48
N ASP A 120 -16.42 -19.32 -16.75
CA ASP A 120 -17.33 -19.51 -17.88
C ASP A 120 -16.54 -20.08 -19.08
N GLY A 121 -16.41 -21.40 -19.16
CA GLY A 121 -15.72 -22.02 -20.29
C GLY A 121 -15.42 -23.52 -20.17
N THR A 122 -16.44 -24.32 -20.53
CA THR A 122 -16.41 -25.74 -20.97
C THR A 122 -16.24 -26.85 -19.93
#